data_AF-A0A959S786-F1
#
_entry.id   AF-A0A959S786-F1
#
_cell.length_a   1.000
_cell.length_b   1.000
_cell.length_c   1.000
_cell.angle_alpha   90.00
_cell.angle_beta   90.00
_cell.angle_gamma   90.00
#
_symmetry.space_group_name_H-M   'P 1'
#
loop_
_entity.id
_entity.type
_entity.pdbx_description
1 polymer ?
#
loop_
_entity_poly.entity_id
_entity_poly.type
_entity_poly.pdbx_seq_one_letter_code
_entity_poly.pdbx_strand_id
1 'polypeptide(L)' 'MKKINDTTIALLIDGDNAAPKRLSAILEEVSKQGTITIRRIYGDWTTMHMSGWKDLLNSNAIQPVQQFAYTKGKNS' A
#
# COMPACT_ATOMS: atom_id res chain seq x y z
N MET A 1 19.97 10.98 24.66
CA MET A 1 19.15 11.51 23.54
C MET A 1 18.75 10.34 22.66
N LYS A 2 17.45 10.15 22.39
CA LYS A 2 16.98 9.15 21.41
C LYS A 2 17.49 9.59 20.04
N LYS A 3 18.25 8.76 19.32
CA LYS A 3 18.50 9.00 17.89
C LYS A 3 17.13 9.09 17.21
N ILE A 4 16.84 10.25 16.63
CA ILE A 4 15.74 10.36 15.68
C ILE A 4 16.24 9.59 14.47
N ASN A 5 15.65 8.43 14.18
CA ASN A 5 15.93 7.72 12.94
C ASN A 5 15.31 8.56 11.81
N ASP A 6 16.12 9.40 11.17
CA ASP A 6 15.75 10.21 9.99
C ASP A 6 15.54 9.35 8.72
N THR A 7 15.52 8.03 8.86
CA THR A 7 15.21 7.12 7.77
C THR A 7 13.77 7.34 7.31
N THR A 8 13.62 8.01 6.17
CA THR A 8 12.33 8.15 5.48
C THR A 8 12.07 6.93 4.63
N ILE A 9 10.86 6.39 4.70
CA ILE A 9 10.46 5.19 3.98
C ILE A 9 9.34 5.51 3.00
N ALA A 10 9.47 5.01 1.78
CA ALA A 10 8.39 4.95 0.81
C ALA A 10 7.77 3.55 0.80
N LEU A 11 6.49 3.45 1.10
CA LEU A 11 5.70 2.22 1.03
C LEU A 11 4.90 2.20 -0.27
N LEU A 12 5.26 1.29 -1.17
CA LEU A 12 4.63 1.08 -2.47
C LEU A 12 4.06 -0.34 -2.51
N ILE A 13 2.75 -0.46 -2.70
CA ILE A 13 2.03 -1.73 -2.62
C ILE A 13 1.40 -2.02 -3.99
N ASP A 14 1.58 -3.23 -4.49
CA ASP A 14 0.78 -3.78 -5.59
C ASP A 14 -0.54 -4.32 -5.02
N GLY A 15 -1.62 -3.55 -5.17
CA GLY A 15 -2.93 -3.86 -4.61
C GLY A 15 -3.64 -5.01 -5.31
N ASP A 16 -3.27 -5.34 -6.55
CA ASP A 16 -3.82 -6.46 -7.30
C ASP A 16 -3.26 -7.79 -6.78
N ASN A 17 -2.00 -7.79 -6.31
CA ASN A 17 -1.30 -8.98 -5.83
C ASN A 17 -1.18 -9.07 -4.30
N ALA A 18 -1.51 -8.02 -3.55
CA ALA A 18 -1.46 -7.99 -2.10
C ALA A 18 -2.86 -8.01 -1.46
N ALA A 19 -2.97 -8.63 -0.27
CA ALA A 19 -4.22 -8.67 0.48
C ALA A 19 -4.31 -7.51 1.50
N PRO A 20 -5.43 -6.77 1.57
CA PRO A 20 -5.63 -5.65 2.50
C PRO A 20 -5.36 -5.98 3.96
N LYS A 21 -5.71 -7.21 4.38
CA LYS A 21 -5.54 -7.71 5.76
C LYS A 21 -4.10 -7.66 6.30
N ARG A 22 -3.09 -7.57 5.43
CA ARG A 22 -1.67 -7.54 5.82
C ARG A 22 -1.17 -6.12 6.12
N LEU A 23 -1.92 -5.09 5.74
CA LEU A 23 -1.48 -3.69 5.82
C LEU A 23 -1.05 -3.28 7.23
N SER A 24 -1.84 -3.60 8.25
CA SER A 24 -1.55 -3.20 9.63
C SER A 24 -0.23 -3.75 10.14
N ALA A 25 0.05 -5.03 9.89
CA ALA A 25 1.30 -5.67 10.27
C ALA A 25 2.51 -5.06 9.53
N ILE A 26 2.34 -4.74 8.25
CA ILE A 26 3.39 -4.06 7.46
C ILE A 26 3.68 -2.68 8.02
N LEU A 27 2.64 -1.89 8.31
CA LEU A 27 2.81 -0.55 8.88
C LEU A 27 3.51 -0.60 10.25
N GLU A 28 3.16 -1.57 11.10
CA GLU A 28 3.81 -1.76 12.40
C GLU A 28 5.31 -2.06 12.25
N GLU A 29 5.67 -3.01 11.38
CA GLU A 29 7.07 -3.39 11.18
C GLU A 29 7.90 -2.29 10.51
N VAL A 30 7.32 -1.58 9.54
CA VAL A 30 8.02 -0.49 8.83
C VAL A 30 8.22 0.71 9.77
N SER A 31 7.27 1.00 10.65
CA SER A 31 7.38 2.10 11.62
C SER A 31 8.49 1.91 12.65
N LYS A 32 8.96 0.66 12.88
CA LYS A 32 10.13 0.37 13.72
C LYS A 32 11.45 0.79 13.06
N GLN A 33 11.46 0.89 11.73
CA GLN A 33 12.67 1.16 10.94
C GLN A 33 12.83 2.64 10.57
N GLY A 34 11.71 3.37 10.44
CA GLY A 34 11.74 4.76 10.01
C GLY A 34 10.35 5.39 9.88
N THR A 35 10.32 6.62 9.38
CA THR A 35 9.07 7.38 9.18
C THR A 35 8.57 7.17 7.75
N ILE A 36 7.33 6.67 7.61
CA ILE A 36 6.71 6.47 6.30
C ILE A 36 6.19 7.80 5.77
N THR A 37 6.82 8.36 4.74
CA THR A 37 6.45 9.65 4.12
C THR A 37 5.64 9.47 2.83
N ILE A 38 5.79 8.34 2.15
CA ILE A 38 5.03 8.00 0.95
C ILE A 38 4.28 6.69 1.20
N ARG A 39 2.99 6.69 0.90
CA ARG A 39 2.12 5.51 0.99
C ARG A 39 1.28 5.43 -0.27
N ARG A 40 1.53 4.44 -1.12
CA ARG A 40 0.79 4.26 -2.37
C ARG A 40 0.38 2.81 -2.55
N ILE A 41 -0.83 2.61 -3.04
CA ILE A 41 -1.31 1.33 -3.56
C ILE A 41 -1.57 1.52 -5.05
N TYR A 42 -0.97 0.67 -5.86
CA TYR A 42 -1.16 0.60 -7.31
C TYR A 42 -2.16 -0.50 -7.63
N GLY A 43 -3.09 -0.22 -8.53
CA GLY A 43 -3.99 -1.25 -9.04
C GLY A 43 -5.15 -0.67 -9.85
N ASP A 44 -5.99 -1.55 -10.36
CA ASP A 44 -7.19 -1.13 -11.08
C ASP A 44 -8.35 -0.86 -10.11
N TRP A 45 -8.54 0.40 -9.71
CA TRP A 45 -9.58 0.79 -8.73
C TRP A 45 -11.01 0.73 -9.26
N THR A 46 -11.18 0.43 -10.56
CA THR A 46 -12.49 0.22 -11.18
C THR A 46 -13.08 -1.16 -10.87
N THR A 47 -12.28 -2.08 -10.33
CA THR A 47 -12.70 -3.45 -10.04
C THR A 47 -13.27 -3.61 -8.62
N MET A 48 -14.03 -4.69 -8.41
CA MET A 48 -14.58 -5.05 -7.10
C MET A 48 -13.51 -5.60 -6.14
N HIS A 49 -12.41 -6.17 -6.63
CA HIS A 49 -11.36 -6.76 -5.78
C HIS A 49 -10.58 -5.70 -5.00
N MET A 50 -10.64 -4.43 -5.41
CA MET A 50 -10.07 -3.29 -4.69
C MET A 50 -10.93 -2.78 -3.52
N SER A 51 -12.14 -3.31 -3.32
CA SER A 51 -13.07 -2.86 -2.27
C SER A 51 -12.44 -2.88 -0.86
N GLY A 52 -11.79 -3.98 -0.49
CA GLY A 52 -11.12 -4.07 0.82
C GLY A 52 -9.96 -3.09 0.99
N TRP A 53 -9.36 -2.59 -0.09
CA TRP A 53 -8.36 -1.52 -0.02
C TRP A 53 -9.01 -0.15 0.15
N LYS A 54 -10.17 0.11 -0.48
CA LYS A 54 -10.89 1.40 -0.41
C LYS A 54 -11.20 1.79 1.03
N ASP A 55 -11.63 0.84 1.84
CA ASP A 55 -11.95 1.06 3.27
C ASP A 55 -10.73 1.49 4.11
N LEU A 56 -9.53 1.14 3.65
CA LEU A 56 -8.27 1.40 4.36
C LEU A 56 -7.55 2.66 3.89
N LEU A 57 -7.92 3.23 2.74
CA LEU A 57 -7.20 4.36 2.13
C LEU A 57 -7.17 5.59 3.04
N ASN A 58 -8.35 6.05 3.48
CA ASN A 58 -8.46 7.28 4.26
C ASN A 58 -7.89 7.10 5.68
N SER A 59 -8.19 5.98 6.32
CA SER A 59 -7.73 5.69 7.70
C SER A 59 -6.20 5.55 7.80
N ASN A 60 -5.53 5.17 6.72
CA ASN A 60 -4.07 4.99 6.70
C ASN A 60 -3.33 6.05 5.88
N ALA A 61 -4.02 7.10 5.40
CA ALA A 61 -3.47 8.13 4.51
C ALA A 61 -2.73 7.54 3.31
N ILE A 62 -3.31 6.51 2.68
CA ILE A 62 -2.74 5.85 1.51
C ILE A 62 -3.30 6.50 0.25
N GLN A 63 -2.40 6.90 -0.64
CA GLN A 63 -2.77 7.43 -1.95
C GLN A 63 -3.05 6.26 -2.92
N PRO A 64 -4.28 6.10 -3.43
CA PRO A 64 -4.53 5.17 -4.52
C PRO A 64 -3.90 5.68 -5.80
N VAL A 65 -3.27 4.79 -6.57
CA VAL A 65 -2.74 5.06 -7.90
C VAL A 65 -3.41 4.10 -8.89
N GLN A 66 -4.15 4.66 -9.85
CA GLN A 66 -4.80 3.88 -10.90
C GLN A 66 -3.76 3.31 -11.85
N GLN A 67 -3.79 1.99 -12.00
CA GLN A 67 -3.01 1.28 -12.99
C GLN A 67 -3.98 0.47 -13.86
N PHE A 68 -4.05 0.81 -15.15
CA PHE A 68 -4.84 0.01 -16.08
C PHE A 68 -4.21 -1.37 -16.21
N ALA A 69 -5.02 -2.42 -16.09
CA ALA A 69 -4.56 -3.78 -16.31
C ALA A 69 -4.11 -3.93 -17.78
N TYR A 70 -2.81 -4.12 -18.01
CA TYR A 70 -2.26 -4.17 -19.37
C TYR A 70 -2.57 -5.48 -20.12
N THR A 71 -3.12 -6.50 -19.47
CA THR A 71 -3.57 -7.76 -20.10
C THR A 71 -4.40 -8.56 -19.09
N LYS A 72 -5.59 -9.07 -19.49
CA LYS A 72 -6.19 -10.24 -18.83
C LYS A 72 -5.36 -11.47 -19.19
N GLY A 73 -4.85 -12.23 -18.21
CA GLY A 73 -4.32 -13.58 -18.45
C GLY A 73 -2.82 -13.76 -18.67
N LYS A 74 -1.93 -13.00 -18.00
CA LYS A 74 -0.48 -13.33 -18.01
C LYS A 74 -0.11 -14.57 -17.19
N ASN A 75 -1.06 -15.15 -16.44
CA ASN A 75 -0.92 -16.39 -15.67
C ASN A 75 -2.16 -17.31 -15.84
N SER A 76 -2.68 -17.45 -17.06
CA SER A 76 -3.70 -18.45 -17.41
C SER A 76 -3.28 -19.21 -18.65
#